data_AF-A0A5C8MIU5-F1
#
_entry.id   AF-A0A5C8MIU5-F1
#
_cell.length_a   1.000
_cell.length_b   1.000
_cell.length_c   1.000
_cell.angle_alpha   90.00
_cell.angle_beta   90.00
_cell.angle_gamma   90.00
#
_symmetry.space_group_name_H-M   'P 1'
#
loop_
_entity.id
_entity.type
_entity.pdbx_description
1 polymer ?
#
loop_
_entity_poly.entity_id
_entity_poly.type
_entity_poly.pdbx_seq_one_letter_code
_entity_poly.pdbx_strand_id
1 'polypeptide(L)'
;MTLDKLCIALRPSGIVYKNKNGWGISSEAKTWLELRDDLYLAALLNANIRFFSEVLAILQVPHTASEILNIANEDYKLSWKTKNEVNARLKWLLDLGLIVYKDFSMNYSITELGKKFLEIAGYVKPDELVKNIDPTLEEETIPISKWAYKLCEMEKSELSSRKISIGYIPGSIETMHNTISDYLLLMNSPTELSIIIEYSRKNYQISESS
;
A
#
# COMPACT_ATOMS: atom_id res chain seq x y z
N MET A 1 0.72 21.70 15.41
CA MET A 1 1.08 20.76 14.32
C MET A 1 2.60 20.68 14.27
N THR A 2 3.21 19.48 14.23
CA THR A 2 4.68 19.32 14.27
C THR A 2 5.24 19.08 12.86
N LEU A 3 6.53 19.38 12.64
CA LEU A 3 7.22 19.10 11.38
C LEU A 3 7.10 17.63 10.98
N ASP A 4 7.32 16.71 11.93
CA ASP A 4 7.24 15.27 11.66
C ASP A 4 5.86 14.85 11.15
N LYS A 5 4.77 15.38 11.73
CA LYS A 5 3.40 15.12 11.27
C LYS A 5 3.17 15.63 9.84
N LEU A 6 3.71 16.80 9.50
CA LEU A 6 3.62 17.35 8.14
C LEU A 6 4.38 16.49 7.13
N CYS A 7 5.61 16.09 7.47
CA CYS A 7 6.42 15.25 6.61
C CYS A 7 5.82 13.86 6.40
N ILE A 8 5.18 13.26 7.41
CA ILE A 8 4.41 12.02 7.26
C ILE A 8 3.28 12.21 6.24
N ALA A 9 2.52 13.31 6.34
CA ALA A 9 1.42 13.59 5.45
C ALA A 9 1.87 13.89 4.01
N LEU A 10 3.04 14.53 3.84
CA LEU A 10 3.60 14.85 2.53
C LEU A 10 4.34 13.67 1.87
N ARG A 11 4.81 12.69 2.63
CA ARG A 11 5.60 11.57 2.08
C ARG A 11 4.96 10.87 0.86
N PRO A 12 3.64 10.58 0.82
CA PRO A 12 3.02 9.95 -0.33
C PRO A 12 3.06 10.77 -1.63
N SER A 13 3.32 12.08 -1.56
CA SER A 13 3.45 12.94 -2.75
C SER A 13 4.79 12.80 -3.47
N GLY A 14 5.76 12.09 -2.87
CA GLY A 14 7.13 12.02 -3.40
C GLY A 14 7.97 13.28 -3.13
N ILE A 15 7.43 14.31 -2.46
CA ILE A 15 8.16 15.55 -2.16
C ILE A 15 9.23 15.33 -1.08
N VAL A 16 8.90 14.55 -0.05
CA VAL A 16 9.79 14.27 1.08
C VAL A 16 9.98 12.78 1.27
N TYR A 17 11.14 12.40 1.78
CA TYR A 17 11.46 11.02 2.16
C TYR A 17 12.07 10.96 3.55
N LYS A 18 11.92 9.81 4.22
CA LYS A 18 12.52 9.55 5.53
C LYS A 18 13.76 8.68 5.35
N ASN A 19 14.89 9.12 5.87
CA ASN A 19 16.15 8.36 5.91
C ASN A 19 16.60 8.15 7.37
N LYS A 20 17.74 7.48 7.58
CA LYS A 20 18.30 7.22 8.92
C LYS A 20 18.64 8.49 9.72
N ASN A 21 18.87 9.61 9.03
CA ASN A 21 19.30 10.89 9.60
C ASN A 21 18.13 11.90 9.74
N GLY A 22 16.89 11.51 9.40
CA GLY A 22 15.71 12.36 9.48
C GLY A 22 14.96 12.49 8.15
N TRP A 23 14.37 13.66 7.93
CA TRP A 23 13.60 13.98 6.73
C TRP A 23 14.47 14.64 5.67
N GLY A 24 14.33 14.22 4.42
CA GLY A 24 14.95 14.82 3.24
C GLY A 24 13.92 15.23 2.20
N ILE A 25 14.33 16.07 1.25
CA ILE A 25 13.54 16.51 0.09
C ILE A 25 14.07 15.82 -1.16
N SER A 26 13.15 15.30 -2.00
CA SER A 26 13.49 14.56 -3.22
C SER A 26 14.16 15.45 -4.28
N SER A 27 14.83 14.84 -5.25
CA SER A 27 15.41 15.53 -6.41
C SER A 27 14.34 16.30 -7.18
N GLU A 28 13.20 15.68 -7.39
CA GLU A 28 12.06 16.23 -8.15
C GLU A 28 11.51 17.46 -7.41
N ALA A 29 11.36 17.39 -6.09
CA ALA A 29 10.90 18.53 -5.30
C ALA A 29 11.93 19.68 -5.26
N LYS A 30 13.24 19.40 -5.31
CA LYS A 30 14.26 20.46 -5.46
C LYS A 30 14.13 21.14 -6.82
N THR A 31 14.01 20.36 -7.90
CA THR A 31 13.78 20.88 -9.25
C THR A 31 12.55 21.76 -9.30
N TRP A 32 11.44 21.32 -8.69
CA TRP A 32 10.23 22.14 -8.57
C TRP A 32 10.49 23.47 -7.84
N LEU A 33 11.18 23.45 -6.69
CA LEU A 33 11.48 24.66 -5.93
C LEU A 33 12.36 25.66 -6.69
N GLU A 34 13.23 25.17 -7.58
CA GLU A 34 14.06 25.99 -8.46
C GLU A 34 13.26 26.57 -9.63
N LEU A 35 12.46 25.73 -10.31
CA LEU A 35 11.67 26.14 -11.47
C LEU A 35 10.47 27.00 -11.11
N ARG A 36 9.91 26.83 -9.90
CA ARG A 36 8.64 27.43 -9.46
C ARG A 36 7.49 27.16 -10.45
N ASP A 37 7.49 25.96 -11.03
CA ASP A 37 6.51 25.54 -12.02
C ASP A 37 5.43 24.65 -11.37
N ASP A 38 4.22 25.19 -11.27
CA ASP A 38 3.08 24.49 -10.68
C ASP A 38 2.65 23.27 -11.50
N LEU A 39 2.86 23.25 -12.83
CA LEU A 39 2.57 22.08 -13.65
C LEU A 39 3.59 20.96 -13.40
N TYR A 40 4.84 21.31 -13.09
CA TYR A 40 5.82 20.33 -12.65
C TYR A 40 5.40 19.70 -11.31
N LEU A 41 4.91 20.51 -10.36
CA LEU A 41 4.34 19.98 -9.12
C LEU A 41 3.13 19.08 -9.38
N ALA A 42 2.22 19.50 -10.27
CA ALA A 42 1.06 18.70 -10.65
C ALA A 42 1.48 17.34 -11.23
N ALA A 43 2.52 17.29 -12.07
CA ALA A 43 3.07 16.06 -12.62
C ALA A 43 3.68 15.17 -11.52
N LEU A 44 4.42 15.76 -10.58
CA LEU A 44 4.98 15.04 -9.42
C LEU A 44 3.87 14.42 -8.56
N LEU A 45 2.81 15.17 -8.27
CA LEU A 45 1.65 14.68 -7.54
C LEU A 45 0.95 13.56 -8.31
N ASN A 46 0.70 13.74 -9.61
CA ASN A 46 0.06 12.74 -10.45
C ASN A 46 0.84 11.41 -10.50
N ALA A 47 2.16 11.48 -10.51
CA ALA A 47 3.02 10.29 -10.54
C ALA A 47 2.99 9.48 -9.24
N ASN A 48 2.67 10.10 -8.10
CA ASN A 48 2.77 9.48 -6.78
C ASN A 48 1.41 9.27 -6.09
N ILE A 49 0.39 10.06 -6.45
CA ILE A 49 -0.94 10.03 -5.85
C ILE A 49 -1.92 9.39 -6.82
N ARG A 50 -2.46 8.24 -6.42
CA ARG A 50 -3.51 7.56 -7.18
C ARG A 50 -4.76 8.43 -7.31
N PHE A 51 -5.43 8.32 -8.46
CA PHE A 51 -6.71 8.96 -8.72
C PHE A 51 -6.59 10.49 -8.69
N PHE A 52 -5.62 11.04 -9.44
CA PHE A 52 -5.33 12.48 -9.48
C PHE A 52 -5.75 13.07 -10.82
N SER A 53 -5.14 12.62 -11.92
CA SER A 53 -5.59 12.94 -13.29
C SER A 53 -6.95 12.35 -13.61
N GLU A 54 -7.32 11.23 -12.99
CA GLU A 54 -8.66 10.64 -13.11
C GLU A 54 -9.76 11.60 -12.64
N VAL A 55 -9.49 12.38 -11.58
CA VAL A 55 -10.42 13.41 -11.11
C VAL A 55 -10.60 14.51 -12.16
N LEU A 56 -9.53 14.91 -12.85
CA LEU A 56 -9.63 15.85 -13.97
C LEU A 56 -10.46 15.27 -15.12
N ALA A 57 -10.24 14.00 -15.47
CA ALA A 57 -11.00 13.33 -16.52
C ALA A 57 -12.50 13.29 -16.22
N ILE A 58 -12.88 13.01 -14.97
CA ILE A 58 -14.27 13.04 -14.49
C ILE A 58 -14.85 14.47 -14.57
N LEU A 59 -14.05 15.47 -14.19
CA LEU A 59 -14.46 16.88 -14.13
C LEU A 59 -14.53 17.60 -15.48
N GLN A 60 -14.32 16.88 -16.59
CA GLN A 60 -14.75 17.33 -17.92
C GLN A 60 -16.27 17.58 -17.95
N VAL A 61 -17.02 16.86 -17.11
CA VAL A 61 -18.42 17.16 -16.78
C VAL A 61 -18.47 17.64 -15.31
N PRO A 62 -19.25 18.69 -14.98
CA PRO A 62 -19.29 19.19 -13.61
C PRO A 62 -19.82 18.15 -12.61
N HIS A 63 -19.10 17.93 -11.50
CA HIS A 63 -19.49 17.00 -10.44
C HIS A 63 -19.23 17.55 -9.04
N THR A 64 -20.02 17.11 -8.08
CA THR A 64 -19.81 17.33 -6.65
C THR A 64 -18.78 16.36 -6.09
N ALA A 65 -18.19 16.67 -4.93
CA ALA A 65 -17.28 15.75 -4.25
C ALA A 65 -17.94 14.39 -3.87
N SER A 66 -19.27 14.36 -3.68
CA SER A 66 -20.01 13.12 -3.42
C SER A 66 -20.04 12.22 -4.65
N GLU A 67 -20.30 12.79 -5.83
CA GLU A 67 -20.39 12.03 -7.08
C GLU A 67 -19.02 11.51 -7.48
N ILE A 68 -17.96 12.31 -7.31
CA ILE A 68 -16.59 11.86 -7.55
C ILE A 68 -16.22 10.69 -6.62
N LEU A 69 -16.66 10.71 -5.35
CA LEU A 69 -16.45 9.58 -4.43
C LEU A 69 -17.18 8.32 -4.90
N ASN A 70 -18.40 8.46 -5.40
CA ASN A 70 -19.14 7.33 -5.95
C ASN A 70 -18.43 6.74 -7.16
N ILE A 71 -18.00 7.58 -8.12
CA ILE A 71 -17.24 7.15 -9.30
C ILE A 71 -15.91 6.49 -8.89
N ALA A 72 -15.19 7.06 -7.92
CA ALA A 72 -13.94 6.49 -7.39
C ALA A 72 -14.12 5.05 -6.87
N ASN A 73 -15.27 4.76 -6.26
CA ASN A 73 -15.56 3.45 -5.68
C ASN A 73 -16.15 2.48 -6.71
N GLU A 74 -17.14 2.93 -7.49
CA GLU A 74 -17.86 2.10 -8.44
C GLU A 74 -17.01 1.79 -9.68
N ASP A 75 -16.31 2.78 -10.23
CA ASP A 75 -15.59 2.63 -11.49
C ASP A 75 -14.12 2.28 -11.24
N TYR A 76 -13.51 2.89 -10.23
CA TYR A 76 -12.07 2.75 -9.94
C TYR A 76 -11.71 1.85 -8.76
N LYS A 77 -12.71 1.27 -8.07
CA LYS A 77 -12.54 0.27 -6.99
C LYS A 77 -11.64 0.71 -5.83
N LEU A 78 -11.68 2.01 -5.46
CA LEU A 78 -10.80 2.58 -4.43
C LEU A 78 -11.29 2.37 -2.98
N SER A 79 -12.51 1.89 -2.78
CA SER A 79 -13.11 1.52 -1.48
C SER A 79 -13.02 2.60 -0.38
N TRP A 80 -13.09 3.87 -0.76
CA TRP A 80 -13.03 5.00 0.16
C TRP A 80 -14.38 5.21 0.87
N LYS A 81 -14.33 5.34 2.21
CA LYS A 81 -15.53 5.48 3.05
C LYS A 81 -16.04 6.92 3.16
N THR A 82 -15.14 7.90 3.04
CA THR A 82 -15.44 9.32 3.24
C THR A 82 -14.86 10.15 2.11
N LYS A 83 -15.33 11.40 1.99
CA LYS A 83 -14.86 12.36 0.99
C LYS A 83 -13.45 12.88 1.26
N ASN A 84 -12.76 12.46 2.32
CA ASN A 84 -11.46 13.02 2.69
C ASN A 84 -10.42 12.83 1.59
N GLU A 85 -10.38 11.64 0.99
CA GLU A 85 -9.46 11.32 -0.10
C GLU A 85 -9.75 12.17 -1.34
N VAL A 86 -11.03 12.31 -1.72
CA VAL A 86 -11.48 13.15 -2.83
C VAL A 86 -11.16 14.62 -2.57
N ASN A 87 -11.48 15.13 -1.39
CA ASN A 87 -11.25 16.52 -1.01
C ASN A 87 -9.75 16.87 -0.99
N ALA A 88 -8.88 15.94 -0.59
CA ALA A 88 -7.44 16.15 -0.64
C ALA A 88 -6.96 16.39 -2.09
N ARG A 89 -7.48 15.62 -3.05
CA ARG A 89 -7.18 15.79 -4.49
C ARG A 89 -7.77 17.08 -5.04
N LEU A 90 -9.05 17.34 -4.75
CA LEU A 90 -9.73 18.57 -5.18
C LEU A 90 -9.01 19.83 -4.69
N LYS A 91 -8.53 19.83 -3.44
CA LYS A 91 -7.78 20.95 -2.89
C LYS A 91 -6.48 21.20 -3.66
N TRP A 92 -5.68 20.16 -3.93
CA TRP A 92 -4.48 20.31 -4.74
C TRP A 92 -4.79 20.80 -6.16
N LEU A 93 -5.79 20.22 -6.81
CA LEU A 93 -6.19 20.62 -8.16
C LEU A 93 -6.71 22.07 -8.22
N LEU A 94 -7.40 22.54 -7.17
CA LEU A 94 -7.83 23.94 -7.01
C LEU A 94 -6.62 24.86 -6.82
N ASP A 95 -5.74 24.54 -5.87
CA ASP A 95 -4.57 25.34 -5.54
C ASP A 95 -3.61 25.45 -6.75
N LEU A 96 -3.61 24.45 -7.64
CA LEU A 96 -2.85 24.41 -8.90
C LEU A 96 -3.60 25.03 -10.10
N GLY A 97 -4.84 25.51 -9.91
CA GLY A 97 -5.64 26.12 -10.98
C GLY A 97 -6.13 25.16 -12.08
N LEU A 98 -6.06 23.84 -11.85
CA LEU A 98 -6.47 22.82 -12.82
C LEU A 98 -7.99 22.60 -12.82
N ILE A 99 -8.65 22.97 -11.72
CA ILE A 99 -10.12 22.95 -11.60
C ILE A 99 -10.61 24.26 -10.97
N VAL A 100 -11.91 24.50 -11.08
CA VAL A 100 -12.63 25.58 -10.40
C VAL A 100 -13.81 25.02 -9.62
N TYR A 101 -14.15 25.66 -8.51
CA TYR A 101 -15.37 25.41 -7.77
C TYR A 101 -16.43 26.46 -8.14
N LYS A 102 -17.66 26.01 -8.39
CA LYS A 102 -18.80 26.86 -8.74
C LYS A 102 -19.77 26.88 -7.57
N ASP A 103 -19.76 27.96 -6.79
CA ASP A 103 -20.55 28.09 -5.56
C ASP A 103 -22.06 27.90 -5.78
N PHE A 104 -22.61 28.45 -6.87
CA PHE A 104 -24.06 28.37 -7.14
C PHE A 104 -24.54 26.93 -7.35
N SER A 105 -23.76 26.12 -8.08
CA SER A 105 -24.09 24.73 -8.40
C SER A 105 -23.41 23.72 -7.46
N MET A 106 -22.63 24.19 -6.48
CA MET A 106 -21.88 23.40 -5.51
C MET A 106 -21.05 22.28 -6.14
N ASN A 107 -20.52 22.52 -7.34
CA ASN A 107 -19.79 21.52 -8.13
C ASN A 107 -18.43 22.04 -8.61
N TYR A 108 -17.59 21.10 -9.02
CA TYR A 108 -16.27 21.37 -9.56
C TYR A 108 -16.32 21.23 -11.08
N SER A 109 -15.43 21.91 -11.80
CA SER A 109 -15.26 21.75 -13.25
C SER A 109 -13.80 21.94 -13.62
N ILE A 110 -13.34 21.22 -14.66
CA ILE A 110 -11.98 21.38 -15.18
C ILE A 110 -11.77 22.76 -15.83
N THR A 111 -10.58 23.33 -15.70
CA THR A 111 -10.16 24.55 -16.41
C THR A 111 -9.50 24.23 -17.74
N GLU A 112 -9.25 25.23 -18.59
CA GLU A 112 -8.44 25.05 -19.80
C GLU A 112 -7.01 24.61 -19.49
N LEU A 113 -6.44 25.05 -18.36
CA LEU A 113 -5.15 24.57 -17.87
C LEU A 113 -5.21 23.09 -17.49
N GLY A 114 -6.27 22.70 -16.77
CA GLY A 114 -6.53 21.30 -16.41
C GLY A 114 -6.66 20.38 -17.62
N LYS A 115 -7.35 20.83 -18.68
CA LYS A 115 -7.48 20.08 -19.94
C LYS A 115 -6.12 19.84 -20.59
N LYS A 116 -5.32 20.90 -20.75
CA LYS A 116 -3.96 20.80 -21.31
C LYS A 116 -3.05 19.89 -20.49
N PHE A 117 -3.13 19.97 -19.16
CA PHE A 117 -2.39 19.08 -18.28
C PHE A 117 -2.82 17.62 -18.48
N LEU A 118 -4.13 17.36 -18.53
CA LEU A 118 -4.69 16.02 -18.72
C LEU A 118 -4.27 15.38 -20.06
N GLU A 119 -4.19 16.18 -21.13
CA GLU A 119 -3.70 15.72 -22.44
C GLU A 119 -2.24 15.23 -22.38
N ILE A 120 -1.40 15.89 -21.57
CA ILE A 120 0.02 15.54 -21.43
C ILE A 120 0.21 14.39 -20.44
N ALA A 121 -0.46 14.46 -19.28
CA ALA A 121 -0.29 13.50 -18.20
C ALA A 121 -0.97 12.16 -18.47
N GLY A 122 -2.05 12.16 -19.27
CA GLY A 122 -2.94 11.03 -19.42
C GLY A 122 -3.73 10.73 -18.13
N TYR A 123 -4.55 9.68 -18.18
CA TYR A 123 -5.25 9.12 -17.02
C TYR A 123 -5.57 7.66 -17.31
N VAL A 124 -5.75 6.86 -16.26
CA VAL A 124 -6.18 5.47 -16.40
C VAL A 124 -7.70 5.42 -16.59
N LYS A 125 -8.19 4.71 -17.61
CA LYS A 125 -9.64 4.51 -17.77
C LYS A 125 -10.13 3.38 -16.87
N PRO A 126 -11.38 3.42 -16.37
CA PRO A 126 -11.95 2.32 -15.58
C PRO A 126 -11.82 0.95 -16.24
N ASP A 127 -12.03 0.88 -17.57
CA ASP A 127 -11.97 -0.37 -18.34
C ASP A 127 -10.56 -0.93 -18.50
N GLU A 128 -9.53 -0.12 -18.28
CA GLU A 128 -8.12 -0.53 -18.31
C GLU A 128 -7.67 -1.17 -16.99
N LEU A 129 -8.48 -1.04 -15.93
CA LEU A 129 -8.22 -1.72 -14.67
C LEU A 129 -8.42 -3.23 -14.89
N VAL A 130 -7.29 -3.92 -15.09
CA VAL A 130 -7.23 -5.37 -15.13
C VAL A 130 -7.96 -5.89 -13.90
N LYS A 131 -9.12 -6.51 -14.11
CA LYS A 131 -9.69 -7.39 -13.10
C LYS A 131 -8.58 -8.38 -12.82
N ASN A 132 -8.04 -8.38 -11.61
CA ASN A 132 -7.34 -9.56 -11.11
C ASN A 132 -8.41 -10.65 -11.02
N ILE A 133 -8.67 -11.25 -12.18
CA ILE A 133 -9.32 -12.53 -12.31
C ILE A 133 -8.37 -13.42 -11.53
N ASP A 134 -8.87 -13.94 -10.40
CA ASP A 134 -8.15 -14.92 -9.62
C ASP A 134 -7.55 -15.94 -10.60
N PRO A 135 -6.21 -16.05 -10.66
CA PRO A 135 -5.55 -16.88 -11.67
C PRO A 135 -5.95 -18.36 -11.54
N THR A 136 -6.53 -18.73 -10.41
CA THR A 136 -7.05 -20.07 -10.12
C THR A 136 -8.50 -20.27 -10.57
N LEU A 137 -9.17 -19.28 -11.18
CA LEU A 137 -10.55 -19.41 -11.66
C LEU A 137 -10.74 -20.50 -12.72
N GLU A 138 -9.69 -20.77 -13.50
CA GLU A 138 -9.66 -21.86 -14.50
C GLU A 138 -8.99 -23.13 -13.95
N GLU A 139 -8.51 -23.12 -12.70
CA GLU A 139 -7.95 -24.32 -12.08
C GLU A 139 -9.08 -25.28 -11.64
N GLU A 140 -9.30 -26.33 -12.43
CA GLU A 140 -10.25 -27.40 -12.06
C GLU A 140 -9.68 -28.36 -11.00
N THR A 141 -8.37 -28.35 -10.80
CA THR A 141 -7.68 -29.25 -9.88
C THR A 141 -6.54 -28.57 -9.15
N ILE A 142 -6.51 -28.71 -7.83
CA ILE A 142 -5.38 -28.27 -7.00
C ILE A 142 -4.44 -29.47 -6.86
N PRO A 143 -3.15 -29.37 -7.24
CA PRO A 143 -2.18 -30.44 -7.02
C PRO A 143 -1.87 -30.55 -5.52
N ILE A 144 -2.66 -31.34 -4.81
CA ILE A 144 -2.47 -31.60 -3.39
C ILE A 144 -1.37 -32.65 -3.24
N SER A 145 -0.33 -32.31 -2.47
CA SER A 145 0.76 -33.25 -2.18
C SER A 145 0.24 -34.49 -1.43
N LYS A 146 0.82 -35.67 -1.66
CA LYS A 146 0.40 -36.93 -1.02
C LYS A 146 0.33 -36.87 0.50
N TRP A 147 1.20 -36.09 1.15
CA TRP A 147 1.17 -35.91 2.60
C TRP A 147 -0.05 -35.13 3.08
N ALA A 148 -0.57 -34.19 2.28
CA ALA A 148 -1.75 -33.39 2.61
C ALA A 148 -3.03 -34.22 2.42
N TYR A 149 -3.11 -35.06 1.39
CA TYR A 149 -4.19 -36.06 1.28
C TYR A 149 -4.24 -36.98 2.50
N LYS A 150 -3.08 -37.52 2.90
CA LYS A 150 -2.98 -38.35 4.10
C LYS A 150 -3.46 -37.65 5.36
N LEU A 151 -3.23 -36.33 5.49
CA LEU A 151 -3.71 -35.54 6.62
C LEU A 151 -5.23 -35.36 6.62
N CYS A 152 -5.85 -35.23 5.45
CA CYS A 152 -7.32 -35.13 5.33
C CYS A 152 -8.03 -36.46 5.62
N GLU A 153 -7.32 -37.58 5.44
CA GLU A 153 -7.81 -38.94 5.68
C GLU A 153 -7.59 -39.44 7.12
N MET A 154 -6.95 -38.65 7.99
CA MET A 154 -6.67 -39.07 9.37
C MET A 154 -7.95 -39.14 10.23
N GLU A 155 -8.08 -40.22 10.98
CA GLU A 155 -9.16 -40.43 11.94
C GLU A 155 -9.03 -39.49 13.16
N LYS A 156 -10.15 -39.19 13.83
CA LYS A 156 -10.17 -38.29 15.02
C LYS A 156 -9.25 -38.76 16.16
N SER A 157 -9.04 -40.08 16.27
CA SER A 157 -8.11 -40.70 17.22
C SER A 157 -6.65 -40.39 16.90
N GLU A 158 -6.27 -40.31 15.62
CA GLU A 158 -4.92 -39.95 15.18
C GLU A 158 -4.64 -38.44 15.28
N LEU A 159 -5.68 -37.61 15.19
CA LEU A 159 -5.57 -36.17 15.48
C LEU A 159 -5.23 -35.90 16.95
N SER A 160 -5.74 -36.73 17.87
CA SER A 160 -5.50 -36.59 19.31
C SER A 160 -4.10 -37.02 19.77
N SER A 161 -3.37 -37.79 18.96
CA SER A 161 -1.98 -38.20 19.21
C SER A 161 -0.94 -37.23 18.62
N ARG A 162 -1.38 -36.21 17.86
CA ARG A 162 -0.49 -35.12 17.44
C ARG A 162 -0.05 -34.35 18.68
N LYS A 163 1.24 -34.04 18.79
CA LYS A 163 1.71 -33.00 19.72
C LYS A 163 0.93 -31.72 19.42
N ILE A 164 0.10 -31.30 20.38
CA ILE A 164 -0.79 -30.14 20.29
C ILE A 164 0.06 -28.87 20.17
N SER A 165 -0.25 -28.14 19.09
CA SER A 165 0.11 -26.75 18.75
C SER A 165 1.59 -26.37 18.85
N ILE A 166 1.98 -25.28 18.17
CA ILE A 166 3.04 -24.43 18.72
C ILE A 166 2.58 -24.18 20.17
N GLY A 167 3.26 -24.79 21.14
CA GLY A 167 2.82 -24.76 22.53
C GLY A 167 2.75 -23.33 23.06
N TYR A 168 2.55 -23.19 24.37
CA TYR A 168 2.81 -21.93 25.05
C TYR A 168 4.22 -21.44 24.69
N ILE A 169 4.31 -20.31 23.97
CA ILE A 169 5.58 -19.63 23.75
C ILE A 169 5.79 -18.73 24.97
N PRO A 170 6.76 -19.05 25.85
CA PRO A 170 7.06 -18.20 26.98
C PRO A 170 7.58 -16.85 26.49
N GLY A 171 7.09 -15.76 27.08
CA GLY A 171 7.50 -14.39 26.74
C GLY A 171 6.41 -13.58 26.05
N SER A 172 6.75 -12.35 25.66
CA SER A 172 5.83 -11.46 24.95
C SER A 172 5.79 -11.79 23.44
N ILE A 173 4.78 -11.27 22.75
CA ILE A 173 4.71 -11.32 21.27
C ILE A 173 5.98 -10.73 20.64
N GLU A 174 6.55 -9.69 21.23
CA GLU A 174 7.81 -9.10 20.79
C GLU A 174 8.99 -10.08 20.95
N THR A 175 9.08 -10.79 22.07
CA THR A 175 10.09 -11.85 22.27
C THR A 175 9.95 -12.95 21.24
N MET A 176 8.72 -13.34 20.90
CA MET A 176 8.44 -14.33 19.84
C MET A 176 8.93 -13.83 18.47
N HIS A 177 8.59 -12.58 18.10
CA HIS A 177 9.01 -12.01 16.82
C HIS A 177 10.52 -11.92 16.70
N ASN A 178 11.20 -11.46 17.75
CA ASN A 178 12.66 -11.34 17.76
C ASN A 178 13.31 -12.72 17.65
N THR A 179 12.84 -13.69 18.44
CA THR A 179 13.36 -15.07 18.38
C THR A 179 13.20 -15.69 16.98
N ILE A 180 12.01 -15.56 16.37
CA ILE A 180 11.79 -16.07 15.01
C ILE A 180 12.71 -15.37 14.00
N SER A 181 12.84 -14.04 14.11
CA SER A 181 13.70 -13.26 13.22
C SER A 181 15.17 -13.67 13.36
N ASP A 182 15.63 -13.90 14.59
CA ASP A 182 17.00 -14.31 14.90
C ASP A 182 17.35 -15.67 14.28
N TYR A 183 16.44 -16.65 14.35
CA TYR A 183 16.62 -17.95 13.68
C TYR A 183 16.57 -17.84 12.16
N LEU A 184 15.67 -17.03 11.61
CA LEU A 184 15.62 -16.79 10.16
C LEU A 184 16.90 -16.12 9.65
N LEU A 185 17.46 -15.18 10.42
CA LEU A 185 18.75 -14.56 10.12
C LEU A 185 19.90 -15.56 10.22
N LEU A 186 19.90 -16.43 11.23
CA LEU A 186 20.88 -17.50 11.38
C LEU A 186 20.82 -18.50 10.20
N MET A 187 19.63 -18.76 9.67
CA MET A 187 19.38 -19.69 8.56
C MET A 187 19.29 -18.98 7.19
N ASN A 188 19.70 -17.72 7.10
CA ASN A 188 19.72 -16.97 5.84
C ASN A 188 20.80 -17.48 4.86
N SER A 189 21.60 -18.45 5.29
CA SER A 189 22.50 -19.28 4.50
C SER A 189 22.34 -20.75 4.93
N PRO A 190 22.81 -21.74 4.15
CA PRO A 190 22.83 -23.13 4.59
C PRO A 190 23.54 -23.26 5.94
N THR A 191 22.79 -23.64 6.98
CA THR A 191 23.27 -23.70 8.35
C THR A 191 23.11 -25.13 8.88
N GLU A 192 24.19 -25.71 9.40
CA GLU A 192 24.16 -27.05 9.97
C GLU A 192 23.34 -27.09 11.27
N LEU A 193 22.71 -28.23 11.53
CA LEU A 193 21.89 -28.43 12.73
C LEU A 193 22.68 -28.23 14.03
N SER A 194 23.97 -28.58 14.04
CA SER A 194 24.90 -28.36 15.15
C SER A 194 24.99 -26.88 15.57
N ILE A 195 25.03 -25.98 14.58
CA ILE A 195 25.11 -24.52 14.77
C ILE A 195 23.79 -24.01 15.36
N ILE A 196 22.66 -24.53 14.88
CA ILE A 196 21.33 -24.17 15.40
C ILE A 196 21.21 -24.60 16.86
N ILE A 197 21.63 -25.82 17.20
CA ILE A 197 21.60 -26.34 18.58
C ILE A 197 22.51 -25.50 19.50
N GLU A 198 23.71 -25.16 19.05
CA GLU A 198 24.62 -24.33 19.85
C GLU A 198 24.06 -22.91 20.07
N TYR A 199 23.46 -22.32 19.04
CA TYR A 199 22.80 -21.02 19.11
C TYR A 199 21.61 -21.04 20.09
N SER A 200 20.76 -22.06 20.02
CA SER A 200 19.64 -22.27 20.93
C SER A 200 20.09 -22.36 22.39
N ARG A 201 21.16 -23.11 22.64
CA ARG A 201 21.74 -23.28 23.98
C ARG A 201 22.33 -21.98 24.52
N LYS A 202 23.10 -21.25 23.70
CA LYS A 202 23.77 -20.00 24.11
C LYS A 202 22.80 -18.86 24.36
N ASN A 203 21.79 -18.69 23.51
CA ASN A 203 20.93 -17.49 23.54
C ASN A 203 19.62 -17.70 24.30
N TYR A 204 19.10 -18.93 24.36
CA TYR A 204 17.80 -19.22 24.96
C TYR A 204 17.83 -20.32 26.01
N GLN A 205 19.02 -20.85 26.35
CA GLN A 205 19.21 -21.89 27.37
C GLN A 205 18.40 -23.18 27.13
N ILE A 206 18.07 -23.46 25.87
CA ILE A 206 17.31 -24.65 25.48
C ILE A 206 18.25 -25.86 25.45
N SER A 207 17.86 -26.95 26.11
CA SER A 207 18.65 -28.19 26.17
C SER A 207 18.46 -29.06 24.91
N GLU A 208 19.47 -29.89 24.57
CA GLU A 208 19.41 -30.82 23.42
C GLU A 208 18.29 -31.86 23.51
N SER A 209 17.73 -32.11 24.70
CA SER A 209 16.70 -33.11 24.97
C SER A 209 15.26 -32.57 24.93
N SER A 210 15.05 -31.31 24.50
CA SER A 210 13.73 -30.64 24.46
C SER A 210 12.95 -30.92 23.18
#